data_AF-A0A6G2HIU5-F1
#
_entry.id   AF-A0A6G2HIU5-F1
#
_cell.length_a   1.000
_cell.length_b   1.000
_cell.length_c   1.000
_cell.angle_alpha   90.00
_cell.angle_beta   90.00
_cell.angle_gamma   90.00
#
_symmetry.space_group_name_H-M   'P 1'
#
loop_
_entity.id
_entity.type
_entity.pdbx_description
1 polymer ?
#
loop_
_entity_poly.entity_id
_entity_poly.type
_entity_poly.pdbx_seq_one_letter_code
_entity_poly.pdbx_strand_id
1 'polypeptide(L)' 'MSSDDVRSRANEVSDDGDDDGREWRFSVDDVGPDGVTEDTSTPESEPIEPGAIDAEHAAFVVLGVALTIGVLVFGF' A
#
# COMPACT_ATOMS: atom_id res chain seq x y z
N MET A 1 -8.30 -31.80 -5.75
CA MET A 1 -7.75 -30.57 -6.37
C MET A 1 -6.87 -29.91 -5.31
N SER A 2 -5.56 -29.77 -5.56
CA SER A 2 -4.60 -29.25 -4.58
C SER A 2 -4.61 -27.72 -4.59
N SER A 3 -4.52 -27.08 -3.42
CA SER A 3 -4.44 -25.61 -3.30
C SER A 3 -3.13 -25.02 -3.84
N ASP A 4 -2.19 -25.86 -4.25
CA ASP A 4 -0.89 -25.44 -4.78
C ASP A 4 -1.00 -24.93 -6.23
N ASP A 5 -1.93 -25.48 -7.03
CA ASP A 5 -2.16 -25.05 -8.42
C ASP A 5 -2.73 -23.63 -8.52
N VAL A 6 -3.59 -23.22 -7.57
CA VAL A 6 -4.19 -21.86 -7.58
C VAL A 6 -3.20 -20.76 -7.24
N ARG A 7 -2.15 -21.07 -6.46
CA ARG A 7 -1.08 -20.09 -6.18
C ARG A 7 -0.18 -19.87 -7.37
N SER A 8 0.11 -20.93 -8.13
CA SER A 8 0.95 -20.86 -9.33
C SER A 8 0.30 -19.99 -10.42
N ARG A 9 -1.03 -20.01 -10.50
CA ARG A 9 -1.81 -19.22 -11.47
C ARG A 9 -1.89 -17.73 -11.15
N ALA A 10 -1.68 -17.33 -9.89
CA ALA A 10 -1.70 -15.91 -9.52
C ALA A 10 -0.39 -15.18 -9.88
N ASN A 11 0.68 -15.94 -10.17
CA ASN A 11 2.02 -15.43 -10.52
C ASN A 11 2.34 -15.56 -12.03
N GLU A 12 1.40 -16.04 -12.85
CA GLU A 12 1.59 -16.08 -14.31
C GLU A 12 1.17 -14.72 -14.90
N VAL A 13 2.09 -13.76 -14.93
CA VAL A 13 1.92 -12.56 -15.73
C VAL A 13 2.10 -12.98 -17.19
N SER A 14 1.01 -12.92 -17.96
CA SER A 14 1.07 -13.15 -19.41
C SER A 14 1.76 -11.96 -20.06
N ASP A 15 2.95 -12.21 -20.64
CA ASP A 15 3.79 -11.28 -21.41
C ASP A 15 3.20 -10.98 -22.81
N ASP A 16 1.89 -10.74 -22.88
CA ASP A 16 1.22 -10.46 -24.15
C ASP A 16 0.23 -9.30 -23.96
N GLY A 17 0.68 -8.11 -24.35
CA GLY A 17 -0.21 -7.01 -24.71
C GLY A 17 0.25 -5.65 -24.22
N ASP A 18 0.74 -4.86 -25.17
CA ASP A 18 0.88 -3.41 -25.14
C ASP A 18 -0.10 -2.69 -24.17
N ASP A 19 0.37 -2.18 -23.02
CA ASP A 19 -0.34 -1.17 -22.22
C ASP A 19 0.47 0.12 -22.17
N ASP A 20 0.18 0.98 -23.15
CA ASP A 20 0.61 2.37 -23.19
C ASP A 20 0.21 3.12 -21.89
N GLY A 21 1.15 3.20 -20.94
CA GLY A 21 1.38 4.45 -20.22
C GLY A 21 1.36 4.44 -18.69
N ARG A 22 1.21 3.29 -18.02
CA ARG A 22 1.38 3.21 -16.54
C ARG A 22 1.92 1.86 -16.08
N GLU A 23 2.91 1.32 -16.79
CA GLU A 23 3.71 0.25 -16.22
C GLU A 23 4.42 0.81 -14.98
N TRP A 24 4.11 0.21 -13.83
CA TRP A 24 4.81 0.50 -12.60
C TRP A 24 6.30 0.31 -12.85
N ARG A 25 7.11 1.26 -12.35
CA ARG A 25 8.55 1.30 -12.66
C ARG A 25 9.30 0.02 -12.29
N PHE A 26 8.74 -0.80 -11.41
CA PHE A 26 9.32 -2.06 -10.94
C PHE A 26 8.25 -3.14 -10.90
N SER A 27 8.57 -4.35 -11.37
CA SER A 27 7.73 -5.54 -11.25
C SER A 27 7.81 -6.09 -9.82
N VAL A 28 6.85 -6.93 -9.42
CA VAL A 28 6.84 -7.55 -8.07
C VAL A 28 8.09 -8.39 -7.82
N ASP A 29 8.56 -9.11 -8.85
CA ASP A 29 9.77 -9.93 -8.78
C ASP A 29 11.06 -9.08 -8.68
N ASP A 30 11.01 -7.81 -9.10
CA ASP A 30 12.16 -6.88 -9.08
C ASP A 30 12.41 -6.26 -7.70
N VAL A 31 11.45 -6.32 -6.77
CA VAL A 31 11.49 -5.72 -5.42
C VAL A 31 11.48 -6.77 -4.29
N GLY A 32 11.77 -8.03 -4.62
CA GLY A 32 11.91 -9.13 -3.66
C GLY A 32 13.20 -9.05 -2.82
N PRO A 33 13.44 -10.02 -1.92
CA PRO A 33 14.66 -10.07 -1.10
C PRO A 33 15.96 -10.17 -1.92
N ASP A 34 15.88 -10.61 -3.18
CA ASP A 34 16.97 -10.65 -4.16
C ASP A 34 16.81 -9.58 -5.28
N GLY A 35 15.91 -8.60 -5.09
CA GLY A 35 15.56 -7.56 -6.06
C GLY A 35 16.63 -6.48 -6.26
N VAL A 36 16.36 -5.51 -7.14
CA VAL A 36 17.26 -4.38 -7.41
C VAL A 36 17.38 -3.51 -6.15
N THR A 37 18.48 -3.69 -5.41
CA THR A 37 18.80 -2.96 -4.18
C THR A 37 19.65 -1.71 -4.41
N GLU A 38 19.72 -1.20 -5.66
CA GLU A 38 20.45 0.03 -5.97
C GLU A 38 19.86 1.22 -5.19
N ASP A 39 20.48 1.54 -4.05
CA ASP A 39 20.41 2.77 -3.26
C ASP A 39 19.03 3.47 -3.27
N THR A 40 17.96 2.70 -3.15
CA THR A 40 16.67 3.26 -2.75
C THR A 40 16.90 3.66 -1.31
N SER A 41 16.79 4.94 -0.96
CA SER A 41 17.10 5.46 0.39
C SER A 41 16.24 4.89 1.54
N THR A 42 15.56 3.76 1.32
CA THR A 42 14.90 2.91 2.31
C THR A 42 15.97 2.30 3.22
N PRO A 43 16.01 2.67 4.51
CA PRO A 43 16.91 2.05 5.46
C PRO A 43 16.53 0.58 5.69
N GLU A 44 17.49 -0.34 5.52
CA GLU A 44 17.31 -1.80 5.72
C GLU A 44 16.86 -2.21 7.13
N SER A 45 16.94 -1.31 8.12
CA SER A 45 16.74 -1.65 9.53
C SER A 45 15.94 -0.63 10.34
N GLU A 46 15.58 0.51 9.75
CA GLU A 46 14.78 1.52 10.45
C GLU A 46 13.34 1.43 9.93
N PRO A 47 12.35 1.16 10.80
CA PRO A 47 10.96 1.36 10.43
C PRO A 47 10.78 2.78 9.89
N ILE A 48 10.10 2.91 8.75
CA ILE A 48 9.65 4.21 8.24
C ILE A 48 8.66 4.79 9.25
N GLU A 49 9.16 5.59 10.20
CA GLU A 49 8.31 6.25 11.17
C GLU A 49 7.38 7.23 10.42
N PRO A 50 6.09 7.26 10.76
CA PRO A 50 5.22 8.30 10.24
C PRO A 50 5.78 9.66 10.67
N GLY A 51 5.87 10.58 9.71
CA GLY A 51 6.26 11.95 10.01
C GLY A 51 5.34 12.60 11.05
N ALA A 52 5.81 13.69 11.65
CA ALA A 52 4.99 14.49 12.55
C ALA A 52 3.70 14.94 11.82
N ILE A 53 2.57 14.86 12.53
CA ILE A 53 1.28 15.33 12.01
C ILE A 53 1.15 16.84 12.22
N ASP A 54 0.76 17.58 11.18
CA ASP A 54 0.40 18.98 11.35
C ASP A 54 -0.91 19.14 12.13
N ALA A 55 -1.05 20.26 12.83
CA ALA A 55 -2.21 20.53 13.66
C ALA A 55 -3.52 20.56 12.85
N GLU A 56 -3.47 21.07 11.61
CA GLU A 56 -4.59 21.13 10.68
C GLU A 56 -5.11 19.74 10.33
N HIS A 57 -4.21 18.80 10.03
CA HIS A 57 -4.56 17.41 9.71
C HIS A 57 -5.15 16.69 10.93
N ALA A 58 -4.58 16.90 12.11
CA ALA A 58 -5.11 16.35 13.35
C ALA A 58 -6.54 16.88 13.65
N ALA A 59 -6.80 18.15 13.37
CA ALA A 59 -8.13 18.75 13.57
C ALA A 59 -9.21 18.07 12.71
N PHE A 60 -8.90 17.69 11.46
CA PHE A 60 -9.85 16.96 10.62
C PHE A 60 -10.19 15.57 11.16
N VAL A 61 -9.21 14.85 11.71
CA VAL A 61 -9.45 13.54 12.35
C VAL A 61 -10.36 13.71 13.56
N VAL A 62 -10.06 14.66 14.45
CA VAL A 62 -10.88 14.95 15.63
C VAL A 62 -12.30 15.34 15.23
N LEU A 63 -12.46 16.18 14.19
CA LEU A 63 -13.76 16.58 13.68
C LEU A 63 -14.55 15.37 13.16
N GLY A 64 -13.93 14.48 12.40
CA GLY A 64 -14.57 13.25 11.91
C GLY A 64 -15.06 12.37 13.06
N VAL A 65 -14.21 12.14 14.06
CA VAL A 65 -14.57 11.37 15.27
C VAL A 65 -15.74 12.02 16.01
N ALA A 66 -15.70 13.33 16.21
CA ALA A 66 -16.77 14.08 16.87
C ALA A 66 -18.10 13.97 16.12
N LEU A 67 -18.09 14.07 14.80
CA LEU A 67 -19.28 13.90 13.96
C LEU A 67 -19.82 12.47 14.04
N THR A 68 -18.96 11.45 13.95
CA THR A 68 -19.37 10.04 14.09
C THR A 68 -20.04 9.80 15.44
N ILE A 69 -19.42 10.26 16.54
CA ILE A 69 -20.00 10.15 17.88
C ILE A 69 -21.33 10.90 17.95
N GLY A 70 -21.40 12.12 17.40
CA GLY A 70 -22.63 12.91 17.35
C GLY A 70 -23.76 12.17 16.64
N VAL A 71 -23.48 11.56 15.49
CA VAL A 71 -24.46 10.73 14.77
C VAL A 71 -24.92 9.54 15.61
N LEU A 72 -24.00 8.82 16.26
CA LEU A 72 -24.36 7.66 17.08
C LEU A 72 -25.19 8.03 18.31
N VAL A 73 -24.93 9.18 18.93
CA VAL A 73 -25.60 9.62 20.16
C VAL A 73 -26.94 10.30 19.88
N PHE A 74 -27.09 11.00 18.75
CA PHE A 74 -28.26 11.85 18.48
C PHE A 74 -29.07 11.42 17.24
N GLY A 75 -28.63 10.40 16.49
CA GLY A 75 -29.21 10.01 15.21
C GLY A 75 -30.23 8.87 15.24
N PHE A 76 -30.82 8.55 16.39
CA PHE A 76 -31.89 7.54 16.54
C PHE A 76 -33.25 8.15 16.83
#